data_AF-A0A952C125-F1
#
_entry.id   AF-A0A952C125-F1
#
_cell.length_a   1.000
_cell.length_b   1.000
_cell.length_c   1.000
_cell.angle_alpha   90.00
_cell.angle_beta   90.00
_cell.angle_gamma   90.00
#
_symmetry.space_group_name_H-M   'P 1'
#
loop_
_entity.id
_entity.type
_entity.pdbx_description
1 polymer ?
#
loop_
_entity_poly.entity_id
_entity_poly.type
_entity_poly.pdbx_seq_one_letter_code
_entity_poly.pdbx_strand_id
1 'polypeptide(L)'
;MKRTIFLVLTLILFIAPIAPRPARAQAACGQDVIVRAGDTMSTLAERYLGSAVAYDQIISATNAAAAVDDSYAVIDNANFVNVGWKLCIPGDGESAAIAIGGGGDASPATAEVNPVAEELPFDGEALTVEYLRNQRYPGSEIVIEETLAPGSNYSRYLVSYRSEGLKIYALLTIPDGDAPASGWPAIIFNHGYIPPAVYRTTERYVAYVDGFASQGYVVFRPDYRGHGFSEGDARGAYGYPDYTVDVLNALASVKRLPEVDPGRIGMWGHSMGGYITLRAMVTSKEIKAGVIWAGVVASYPDLISRWNRRASVPTDIPRNVRRWRTQLIDEYGAPEENPTFWASISANSYLEDLAGPVQIHHGTADSTVPLEFSTTLLDQIANANGEAELYTYAGDDHNISQGFSEAMARSVQFFDTYVKNTAKDEP
;
A
#
# COMPACT_ATOMS: atom_id res chain seq x y z
N MET A 1 5.26 -64.49 67.03
CA MET A 1 5.92 -64.28 65.72
C MET A 1 4.88 -64.26 64.63
N LYS A 2 4.60 -63.10 64.01
CA LYS A 2 4.13 -62.97 62.63
C LYS A 2 4.27 -61.51 62.20
N ARG A 3 4.86 -61.32 61.01
CA ARG A 3 5.57 -60.15 60.53
C ARG A 3 4.61 -59.09 59.98
N THR A 4 4.89 -57.83 60.28
CA THR A 4 4.32 -56.65 59.60
C THR A 4 5.02 -56.48 58.26
N ILE A 5 4.28 -56.48 57.15
CA ILE A 5 4.80 -56.25 55.79
C ILE A 5 4.48 -54.79 55.42
N PHE A 6 5.52 -53.99 55.22
CA PHE A 6 5.43 -52.66 54.59
C PHE A 6 5.42 -52.84 53.07
N LEU A 7 4.37 -52.35 52.41
CA LEU A 7 4.29 -52.28 50.95
C LEU A 7 4.85 -50.92 50.51
N VAL A 8 6.04 -50.92 49.91
CA VAL A 8 6.64 -49.75 49.25
C VAL A 8 6.18 -49.74 47.79
N LEU A 9 5.43 -48.71 47.39
CA LEU A 9 4.98 -48.51 46.02
C LEU A 9 6.06 -47.70 45.27
N THR A 10 6.89 -48.38 44.47
CA THR A 10 7.91 -47.73 43.64
C THR A 10 7.28 -47.26 42.32
N LEU A 11 7.17 -45.95 42.13
CA LEU A 11 6.73 -45.34 40.87
C LEU A 11 7.88 -45.41 39.85
N ILE A 12 7.78 -46.30 38.86
CA ILE A 12 8.72 -46.40 37.75
C ILE A 12 8.32 -45.35 36.70
N LEU A 13 9.11 -44.29 36.58
CA LEU A 13 8.98 -43.27 35.53
C LEU A 13 9.63 -43.81 34.24
N PHE A 14 8.81 -44.08 33.21
CA PHE A 14 9.33 -44.39 31.87
C PHE A 14 9.90 -43.10 31.24
N ILE A 15 11.23 -43.00 31.21
CA ILE A 15 11.92 -41.99 30.39
C ILE A 15 12.04 -42.58 28.98
N ALA A 16 11.20 -42.09 28.06
CA ALA A 16 11.39 -42.37 26.63
C ALA A 16 12.64 -41.64 26.13
N PRO A 17 13.52 -42.28 25.33
CA PRO A 17 14.67 -41.62 24.75
C PRO A 17 14.20 -40.56 23.76
N ILE A 18 14.57 -39.30 24.01
CA ILE A 18 14.36 -38.19 23.08
C ILE A 18 15.27 -38.46 21.88
N ALA A 19 14.68 -38.84 20.74
CA ALA A 19 15.41 -38.89 19.49
C ALA A 19 15.96 -37.49 19.16
N PRO A 20 17.21 -37.36 18.68
CA PRO A 20 17.75 -36.07 18.27
C PRO A 20 16.86 -35.50 17.15
N ARG A 21 16.43 -34.24 17.32
CA ARG A 21 15.73 -33.51 16.25
C ARG A 21 16.64 -33.48 15.01
N PRO A 22 16.10 -33.68 13.79
CA PRO A 22 16.90 -33.48 12.59
C PRO A 22 17.39 -32.03 12.58
N ALA A 23 18.70 -31.84 12.41
CA ALA A 23 19.29 -30.54 12.16
C ALA A 23 18.58 -29.93 10.94
N ARG A 24 18.06 -28.71 11.07
CA ARG A 24 17.56 -27.93 9.94
C ARG A 24 18.73 -27.82 8.95
N ALA A 25 18.55 -28.33 7.73
CA ALA A 25 19.52 -28.12 6.67
C ALA A 25 19.66 -26.60 6.47
N GLN A 26 20.81 -26.07 6.85
CA GLN A 26 21.18 -24.69 6.59
C GLN A 26 21.26 -24.54 5.08
N ALA A 27 20.57 -23.56 4.50
CA ALA A 27 20.75 -23.23 3.09
C ALA A 27 22.21 -22.82 2.91
N ALA A 28 23.03 -23.77 2.45
CA ALA A 28 24.44 -23.53 2.18
C ALA A 28 24.53 -22.57 1.01
N CYS A 29 25.50 -21.65 1.09
CA CYS A 29 25.71 -20.71 0.01
C CYS A 29 25.96 -21.45 -1.31
N GLY A 30 25.17 -21.15 -2.35
CA GLY A 30 25.28 -21.82 -3.65
C GLY A 30 26.52 -21.38 -4.42
N GLN A 31 26.83 -20.09 -4.36
CA GLN A 31 28.03 -19.52 -4.95
C GLN A 31 28.47 -18.22 -4.25
N ASP A 32 29.77 -18.08 -4.00
CA ASP A 32 30.37 -16.85 -3.50
C ASP A 32 30.64 -15.87 -4.64
N VAL A 33 30.27 -14.60 -4.44
CA VAL A 33 30.53 -13.51 -5.39
C VAL A 33 31.18 -12.33 -4.67
N ILE A 34 32.27 -11.80 -5.24
CA ILE A 34 32.87 -10.54 -4.78
C ILE A 34 32.36 -9.39 -5.64
N VAL A 35 31.79 -8.37 -5.00
CA VAL A 35 31.27 -7.17 -5.66
C VAL A 35 32.40 -6.41 -6.34
N ARG A 36 32.21 -6.04 -7.61
CA ARG A 36 33.15 -5.25 -8.40
C ARG A 36 32.61 -3.84 -8.64
N ALA A 37 33.50 -2.93 -9.05
CA ALA A 37 33.09 -1.57 -9.41
C ALA A 37 32.04 -1.60 -10.54
N GLY A 38 30.91 -0.92 -10.32
CA GLY A 38 29.78 -0.88 -11.25
C GLY A 38 28.73 -1.98 -11.03
N ASP A 39 28.94 -2.92 -10.12
CA ASP A 39 27.90 -3.87 -9.73
C ASP A 39 26.85 -3.18 -8.82
N THR A 40 25.58 -3.44 -9.10
CA THR A 40 24.42 -3.15 -8.24
C THR A 40 23.73 -4.46 -7.87
N MET A 41 22.90 -4.45 -6.82
CA MET A 41 22.10 -5.62 -6.43
C MET A 41 21.27 -6.19 -7.58
N SER A 42 20.60 -5.31 -8.34
CA SER A 42 19.79 -5.72 -9.48
C SER A 42 20.64 -6.30 -10.62
N THR A 43 21.81 -5.74 -10.92
CA THR A 43 22.70 -6.31 -11.95
C THR A 43 23.31 -7.64 -11.55
N LEU A 44 23.55 -7.86 -10.25
CA LEU A 44 24.02 -9.14 -9.72
C LEU A 44 22.90 -10.18 -9.75
N ALA A 45 21.68 -9.79 -9.40
CA ALA A 45 20.50 -10.65 -9.49
C ALA A 45 20.17 -11.05 -10.94
N GLU A 46 20.22 -10.10 -11.88
CA GLU A 46 20.08 -10.40 -13.31
C GLU A 46 21.15 -11.40 -13.78
N ARG A 47 22.41 -11.18 -13.37
CA ARG A 47 23.54 -12.01 -13.79
C ARG A 47 23.49 -13.43 -13.25
N TYR A 48 23.09 -13.61 -11.99
CA TYR A 48 23.19 -14.89 -11.29
C TYR A 48 21.86 -15.62 -11.10
N LEU A 49 20.74 -14.91 -11.12
CA LEU A 49 19.40 -15.47 -10.92
C LEU A 49 18.51 -15.28 -12.16
N GLY A 50 19.01 -14.65 -13.22
CA GLY A 50 18.26 -14.40 -14.46
C GLY A 50 17.11 -13.41 -14.30
N SER A 51 17.10 -12.63 -13.20
CA SER A 51 16.05 -11.64 -12.93
C SER A 51 16.57 -10.50 -12.05
N ALA A 52 16.57 -9.28 -12.60
CA ALA A 52 17.00 -8.07 -11.92
C ALA A 52 16.18 -7.72 -10.67
N VAL A 53 14.95 -8.27 -10.55
CA VAL A 53 14.07 -8.07 -9.39
C VAL A 53 14.21 -9.16 -8.32
N ALA A 54 15.02 -10.20 -8.58
CA ALA A 54 15.26 -11.30 -7.63
C ALA A 54 16.38 -10.99 -6.61
N TYR A 55 16.83 -9.73 -6.50
CA TYR A 55 17.97 -9.36 -5.64
C TYR A 55 17.74 -9.65 -4.16
N ASP A 56 16.48 -9.65 -3.69
CA ASP A 56 16.13 -10.01 -2.31
C ASP A 56 16.59 -11.42 -1.92
N GLN A 57 16.72 -12.32 -2.89
CA GLN A 57 17.21 -13.68 -2.65
C GLN A 57 18.72 -13.67 -2.35
N ILE A 58 19.49 -12.82 -3.03
CA ILE A 58 20.92 -12.61 -2.74
C ILE A 58 21.09 -11.98 -1.37
N ILE A 59 20.26 -10.98 -1.02
CA ILE A 59 20.30 -10.33 0.30
C ILE A 59 19.99 -11.34 1.41
N SER A 60 18.91 -12.10 1.26
CA SER A 60 18.49 -13.10 2.24
C SER A 60 19.55 -14.18 2.43
N ALA A 61 20.12 -14.69 1.34
CA ALA A 61 21.18 -15.69 1.38
C ALA A 61 22.49 -15.12 1.99
N THR A 62 22.84 -13.88 1.65
CA THR A 62 24.06 -13.23 2.18
C THR A 62 23.93 -12.95 3.68
N ASN A 63 22.79 -12.43 4.15
CA ASN A 63 22.58 -12.19 5.58
C ASN A 63 22.49 -13.50 6.38
N ALA A 64 21.91 -14.55 5.79
CA ALA A 64 21.91 -15.89 6.39
C ALA A 64 23.33 -16.48 6.49
N ALA A 65 24.19 -16.24 5.49
CA ALA A 65 25.59 -16.63 5.51
C ALA A 65 26.40 -15.78 6.52
N ALA A 66 26.16 -14.46 6.58
CA ALA A 66 26.80 -13.54 7.52
C ALA A 66 26.49 -13.85 9.00
N ALA A 67 25.34 -14.50 9.27
CA ALA A 67 24.98 -14.96 10.61
C ALA A 67 25.84 -16.12 11.11
N VAL A 68 26.60 -16.80 10.23
CA VAL A 68 27.46 -17.95 10.58
C VAL A 68 28.92 -17.78 10.14
N ASP A 69 29.20 -16.92 9.17
CA ASP A 69 30.53 -16.61 8.64
C ASP A 69 30.62 -15.09 8.43
N ASP A 70 31.44 -14.43 9.25
CA ASP A 70 31.62 -12.98 9.25
C ASP A 70 32.37 -12.44 8.02
N SER A 71 32.85 -13.31 7.12
CA SER A 71 33.42 -12.91 5.84
C SER A 71 32.38 -12.42 4.83
N TYR A 72 31.09 -12.74 5.03
CA TYR A 72 29.99 -12.24 4.20
C TYR A 72 29.52 -10.86 4.66
N ALA A 73 29.06 -10.04 3.72
CA ALA A 73 28.53 -8.72 4.03
C ALA A 73 27.19 -8.81 4.80
N VAL A 74 26.98 -7.93 5.76
CA VAL A 74 25.65 -7.69 6.34
C VAL A 74 24.99 -6.58 5.52
N ILE A 75 23.89 -6.91 4.85
CA ILE A 75 23.18 -6.02 3.93
C ILE A 75 21.89 -5.56 4.59
N ASP A 76 21.94 -4.32 5.09
CA ASP A 76 20.79 -3.65 5.70
C ASP A 76 20.10 -2.67 4.73
N ASN A 77 20.75 -2.40 3.58
CA ASN A 77 20.24 -1.52 2.53
C ASN A 77 20.68 -2.02 1.14
N ALA A 78 19.73 -2.47 0.32
CA ALA A 78 19.95 -3.01 -1.01
C ALA A 78 20.54 -1.99 -2.01
N ASN A 79 20.37 -0.69 -1.75
CA ASN A 79 20.84 0.40 -2.62
C ASN A 79 22.34 0.69 -2.44
N PHE A 80 22.97 0.13 -1.41
CA PHE A 80 24.41 0.28 -1.16
C PHE A 80 25.09 -1.07 -1.22
N VAL A 81 25.90 -1.24 -2.26
CA VAL A 81 26.73 -2.42 -2.45
C VAL A 81 28.16 -1.95 -2.59
N ASN A 82 29.03 -2.34 -1.67
CA ASN A 82 30.42 -1.88 -1.67
C ASN A 82 31.32 -2.87 -2.41
N VAL A 83 32.22 -2.32 -3.22
CA VAL A 83 33.25 -3.10 -3.90
C VAL A 83 34.07 -3.89 -2.88
N GLY A 84 34.27 -5.18 -3.14
CA GLY A 84 34.98 -6.10 -2.26
C GLY A 84 34.08 -6.85 -1.27
N TRP A 85 32.78 -6.52 -1.16
CA TRP A 85 31.84 -7.32 -0.39
C TRP A 85 31.74 -8.74 -0.93
N LYS A 86 31.79 -9.72 -0.03
CA LYS A 86 31.51 -11.12 -0.32
C LYS A 86 30.02 -11.38 -0.12
N LEU A 87 29.37 -11.78 -1.20
CA LEU A 87 27.95 -12.06 -1.26
C LEU A 87 27.71 -13.55 -1.46
N CYS A 88 26.56 -13.99 -0.99
CA CYS A 88 26.08 -15.33 -1.24
C CYS A 88 24.96 -15.34 -2.29
N ILE A 89 25.19 -16.07 -3.38
CA ILE A 89 24.15 -16.41 -4.35
C ILE A 89 23.50 -17.71 -3.89
N PRO A 90 22.16 -17.75 -3.70
CA PRO A 90 21.47 -18.99 -3.36
C PRO A 90 21.59 -19.99 -4.52
N GLY A 91 21.84 -21.26 -4.20
CA GLY A 91 21.86 -22.33 -5.21
C GLY A 91 20.45 -22.71 -5.64
N ASP A 92 20.33 -23.42 -6.77
CA ASP A 92 19.06 -23.90 -7.34
C ASP A 92 18.39 -24.93 -6.42
N GLY A 93 17.70 -24.45 -5.40
CA GLY A 93 16.97 -25.25 -4.42
C GLY A 93 15.63 -24.60 -4.10
N GLU A 94 14.57 -25.40 -4.21
CA GLU A 94 13.16 -25.03 -4.04
C GLU A 94 12.90 -24.05 -2.88
N SER A 95 12.04 -23.08 -3.17
CA SER A 95 11.50 -22.08 -2.25
C SER A 95 10.90 -22.71 -0.99
N ALA A 96 11.65 -22.71 0.11
CA ALA A 96 11.16 -23.12 1.42
C ALA A 96 10.75 -21.89 2.24
N ALA A 97 9.44 -21.71 2.38
CA ALA A 97 8.82 -20.82 3.35
C ALA A 97 9.25 -21.16 4.79
N ILE A 98 9.65 -20.15 5.56
CA ILE A 98 10.01 -20.32 6.98
C ILE A 98 8.90 -19.77 7.87
N ALA A 99 8.22 -20.69 8.57
CA ALA A 99 7.42 -20.40 9.75
C ALA A 99 8.31 -20.08 10.96
N ILE A 100 7.96 -19.06 11.73
CA ILE A 100 8.62 -18.72 13.00
C ILE A 100 7.58 -18.74 14.12
N GLY A 101 7.71 -19.74 14.99
CA GLY A 101 7.01 -19.85 16.27
C GLY A 101 7.64 -18.95 17.33
N GLY A 102 6.84 -18.53 18.30
CA GLY A 102 7.24 -17.61 19.35
C GLY A 102 7.99 -18.24 20.52
N GLY A 103 8.48 -17.34 21.38
CA GLY A 103 8.85 -17.63 22.77
C GLY A 103 10.01 -16.78 23.29
N GLY A 104 9.72 -15.88 24.24
CA GLY A 104 10.57 -15.70 25.43
C GLY A 104 11.34 -14.38 25.61
N ASP A 105 10.74 -13.47 26.37
CA ASP A 105 11.27 -12.51 27.35
C ASP A 105 12.74 -12.03 27.30
N ALA A 106 12.90 -10.71 27.21
CA ALA A 106 13.77 -9.94 28.09
C ALA A 106 13.29 -8.48 28.17
N SER A 107 12.95 -8.04 29.38
CA SER A 107 12.79 -6.61 29.73
C SER A 107 14.19 -5.97 29.83
N PRO A 108 14.32 -4.66 29.53
CA PRO A 108 14.59 -3.76 30.66
C PRO A 108 13.96 -2.35 30.57
N ALA A 109 13.77 -1.81 31.77
CA ALA A 109 13.93 -0.42 32.21
C ALA A 109 13.08 0.69 31.54
N THR A 110 12.04 1.04 32.30
CA THR A 110 11.32 2.32 32.44
C THR A 110 12.09 3.58 32.00
N ALA A 111 11.52 4.29 31.03
CA ALA A 111 11.70 5.73 30.84
C ALA A 111 10.33 6.42 31.03
N GLU A 112 10.33 7.52 31.80
CA GLU A 112 9.14 8.28 32.20
C GLU A 112 8.42 8.89 31.00
N VAL A 113 7.10 8.64 30.91
CA VAL A 113 6.20 9.18 29.87
C VAL A 113 5.46 10.37 30.45
N ASN A 114 5.67 11.57 29.87
CA ASN A 114 4.81 12.74 30.08
C ASN A 114 3.45 12.51 29.40
N PRO A 115 2.34 13.06 29.95
CA PRO A 115 1.01 12.53 29.72
C PRO A 115 0.54 12.70 28.27
N VAL A 116 0.07 11.59 27.71
CA VAL A 116 -0.65 11.48 26.45
C VAL A 116 -1.96 12.27 26.58
N ALA A 117 -2.25 13.14 25.61
CA ALA A 117 -3.54 13.80 25.49
C ALA A 117 -4.65 12.73 25.44
N GLU A 118 -5.73 12.92 26.20
CA GLU A 118 -6.90 12.04 26.19
C GLU A 118 -7.40 11.84 24.75
N GLU A 119 -7.25 10.62 24.23
CA GLU A 119 -7.94 10.20 23.00
C GLU A 119 -9.45 10.15 23.31
N LEU A 120 -10.21 11.03 22.65
CA LEU A 120 -11.67 11.00 22.71
C LEU A 120 -12.20 9.67 22.12
N PRO A 121 -13.27 9.09 22.70
CA PRO A 121 -13.85 7.84 22.19
C PRO A 121 -14.39 8.03 20.76
N PHE A 122 -14.02 7.09 19.89
CA PHE A 122 -14.41 7.03 18.48
C PHE A 122 -15.80 6.37 18.34
N ASP A 123 -16.84 7.16 18.05
CA ASP A 123 -18.22 6.71 17.87
C ASP A 123 -18.56 6.31 16.42
N GLY A 124 -17.54 6.27 15.55
CA GLY A 124 -17.68 5.86 14.15
C GLY A 124 -18.25 6.94 13.24
N GLU A 125 -18.68 8.08 13.78
CA GLU A 125 -19.15 9.23 12.99
C GLU A 125 -18.08 9.65 11.98
N ALA A 126 -16.82 9.66 12.41
CA ALA A 126 -15.66 10.00 11.59
C ALA A 126 -15.47 9.09 10.35
N LEU A 127 -16.06 7.90 10.33
CA LEU A 127 -16.05 6.98 9.18
C LEU A 127 -17.17 7.21 8.20
N THR A 128 -18.16 8.05 8.49
CA THR A 128 -19.25 8.27 7.56
C THR A 128 -18.80 9.16 6.41
N VAL A 129 -19.34 8.94 5.22
CA VAL A 129 -19.08 9.85 4.08
C VAL A 129 -19.64 11.24 4.38
N GLU A 130 -20.76 11.33 5.10
CA GLU A 130 -21.35 12.59 5.52
C GLU A 130 -20.43 13.40 6.44
N TYR A 131 -19.84 12.76 7.46
CA TYR A 131 -18.85 13.42 8.31
C TYR A 131 -17.69 13.96 7.48
N LEU A 132 -17.14 13.13 6.58
CA LEU A 132 -16.02 13.53 5.73
C LEU A 132 -16.36 14.72 4.83
N ARG A 133 -17.61 14.81 4.32
CA ARG A 133 -18.08 15.95 3.52
C ARG A 133 -18.19 17.24 4.33
N ASN A 134 -18.54 17.11 5.60
CA ASN A 134 -18.72 18.25 6.51
C ASN A 134 -17.39 18.75 7.12
N GLN A 135 -16.29 18.02 6.93
CA GLN A 135 -14.97 18.45 7.36
C GLN A 135 -14.39 19.55 6.46
N ARG A 136 -13.48 20.33 7.05
CA ARG A 136 -12.63 21.27 6.30
C ARG A 136 -11.27 20.64 6.04
N TYR A 137 -10.85 20.66 4.78
CA TYR A 137 -9.52 20.27 4.34
C TYR A 137 -8.78 21.54 3.88
N PRO A 138 -8.11 22.28 4.79
CA PRO A 138 -7.50 23.56 4.44
C PRO A 138 -6.28 23.41 3.52
N GLY A 139 -5.69 22.21 3.46
CA GLY A 139 -4.38 21.99 2.88
C GLY A 139 -3.28 22.73 3.63
N SER A 140 -2.05 22.60 3.16
CA SER A 140 -0.90 23.36 3.64
C SER A 140 0.00 23.78 2.50
N GLU A 141 1.04 24.53 2.82
CA GLU A 141 2.22 24.60 1.97
C GLU A 141 2.81 23.18 1.79
N ILE A 142 3.29 22.90 0.57
CA ILE A 142 4.07 21.71 0.25
C ILE A 142 5.54 22.10 0.35
N VAL A 143 6.27 21.46 1.25
CA VAL A 143 7.68 21.74 1.51
C VAL A 143 8.54 20.72 0.77
N ILE A 144 9.50 21.19 -0.03
CA ILE A 144 10.50 20.32 -0.66
C ILE A 144 11.52 19.91 0.41
N GLU A 145 11.59 18.62 0.70
CA GLU A 145 12.52 18.03 1.68
C GLU A 145 13.81 17.56 0.99
N GLU A 146 13.68 17.01 -0.23
CA GLU A 146 14.80 16.54 -1.03
C GLU A 146 14.48 16.67 -2.53
N THR A 147 15.45 17.15 -3.31
CA THR A 147 15.42 17.06 -4.78
C THR A 147 16.01 15.73 -5.22
N LEU A 148 15.23 14.93 -5.93
CA LEU A 148 15.61 13.58 -6.38
C LEU A 148 16.18 13.63 -7.80
N ALA A 149 16.78 12.51 -8.24
CA ALA A 149 17.17 12.36 -9.63
C ALA A 149 15.96 12.50 -10.57
N PRO A 150 16.03 13.36 -11.61
CA PRO A 150 14.89 13.65 -12.49
C PRO A 150 14.49 12.43 -13.33
N GLY A 151 13.28 12.49 -13.87
CA GLY A 151 12.80 11.58 -14.90
C GLY A 151 13.26 11.98 -16.30
N SER A 152 12.57 11.48 -17.32
CA SER A 152 12.90 11.73 -18.74
C SER A 152 12.62 13.17 -19.19
N ASN A 153 11.54 13.77 -18.68
CA ASN A 153 11.07 15.13 -18.98
C ASN A 153 10.27 15.72 -17.80
N TYR A 154 10.67 15.37 -16.58
CA TYR A 154 10.04 15.89 -15.36
C TYR A 154 11.03 15.86 -14.19
N SER A 155 10.89 16.82 -13.31
CA SER A 155 11.60 16.91 -12.05
C SER A 155 10.91 16.09 -10.95
N ARG A 156 11.67 15.59 -9.96
CA ARG A 156 11.18 14.72 -8.88
C ARG A 156 11.62 15.24 -7.52
N TYR A 157 10.72 15.21 -6.55
CA TYR A 157 10.94 15.74 -5.21
C TYR A 157 10.34 14.81 -4.16
N LEU A 158 11.08 14.60 -3.06
CA LEU A 158 10.49 14.19 -1.80
C LEU A 158 9.94 15.46 -1.13
N VAL A 159 8.65 15.47 -0.83
CA VAL A 159 7.99 16.64 -0.23
C VAL A 159 7.20 16.25 1.01
N SER A 160 6.81 17.25 1.79
CA SER A 160 5.89 17.06 2.90
C SER A 160 4.76 18.09 2.91
N TYR A 161 3.64 17.73 3.55
CA TYR A 161 2.47 18.57 3.77
C TYR A 161 1.83 18.24 5.13
N ARG A 162 0.80 18.99 5.54
CA ARG A 162 0.11 18.79 6.82
C ARG A 162 -1.25 18.13 6.65
N SER A 163 -1.56 17.19 7.54
CA SER A 163 -2.88 16.58 7.67
C SER A 163 -3.17 16.33 9.15
N GLU A 164 -4.22 16.96 9.70
CA GLU A 164 -4.60 16.84 11.12
C GLU A 164 -3.44 17.07 12.12
N GLY A 165 -2.55 18.01 11.81
CA GLY A 165 -1.36 18.32 12.62
C GLY A 165 -0.14 17.45 12.32
N LEU A 166 -0.30 16.32 11.63
CA LEU A 166 0.78 15.43 11.23
C LEU A 166 1.53 15.96 10.00
N LYS A 167 2.85 15.74 9.97
CA LYS A 167 3.70 15.89 8.77
C LYS A 167 3.60 14.61 7.94
N ILE A 168 3.00 14.71 6.75
CA ILE A 168 2.83 13.61 5.81
C ILE A 168 3.76 13.83 4.62
N TYR A 169 4.48 12.79 4.21
CA TYR A 169 5.40 12.82 3.09
C TYR A 169 4.71 12.37 1.80
N ALA A 170 5.27 12.79 0.67
CA ALA A 170 4.80 12.42 -0.65
C ALA A 170 5.95 12.46 -1.67
N LEU A 171 5.79 11.71 -2.76
CA LEU A 171 6.55 11.92 -3.99
C LEU A 171 5.79 12.95 -4.85
N LEU A 172 6.48 14.01 -5.24
CA LEU A 172 5.99 15.01 -6.19
C LEU A 172 6.81 14.93 -7.48
N THR A 173 6.12 14.87 -8.62
CA THR A 173 6.74 15.07 -9.93
C THR A 173 6.14 16.28 -10.62
N ILE A 174 6.98 17.08 -11.28
CA ILE A 174 6.57 18.27 -12.02
C ILE A 174 7.11 18.15 -13.44
N PRO A 175 6.27 18.20 -14.49
CA PRO A 175 6.74 18.19 -15.87
C PRO A 175 7.70 19.34 -16.16
N ASP A 176 8.72 19.06 -16.96
CA ASP A 176 9.64 20.08 -17.44
C ASP A 176 9.00 20.89 -18.59
N GLY A 177 9.52 22.11 -18.83
CA GLY A 177 9.06 22.99 -19.90
C GLY A 177 8.00 23.99 -19.46
N ASP A 178 7.40 24.67 -20.45
CA ASP A 178 6.43 25.73 -20.19
C ASP A 178 5.07 25.14 -19.83
N ALA A 179 4.65 25.39 -18.59
CA ALA A 179 3.31 25.04 -18.13
C ALA A 179 2.24 25.79 -18.96
N PRO A 180 1.04 25.21 -19.14
CA PRO A 180 -0.11 25.98 -19.59
C PRO A 180 -0.31 27.22 -18.72
N ALA A 181 -0.88 28.29 -19.26
CA ALA A 181 -1.06 29.55 -18.54
C ALA A 181 -1.85 29.43 -17.21
N SER A 182 -2.65 28.36 -17.06
CA SER A 182 -3.39 28.06 -15.84
C SER A 182 -2.69 27.10 -14.88
N GLY A 183 -1.50 26.59 -15.23
CA GLY A 183 -0.80 25.51 -14.54
C GLY A 183 -0.98 24.15 -15.22
N TRP A 184 -0.18 23.18 -14.81
CA TRP A 184 -0.28 21.79 -15.23
C TRP A 184 -1.52 21.11 -14.64
N PRO A 185 -2.19 20.20 -15.36
CA PRO A 185 -3.13 19.28 -14.72
C PRO A 185 -2.40 18.39 -13.72
N ALA A 186 -3.09 17.95 -12.67
CA ALA A 186 -2.50 17.13 -11.63
C ALA A 186 -3.27 15.81 -11.40
N ILE A 187 -2.55 14.80 -10.92
CA ILE A 187 -3.11 13.51 -10.51
C ILE A 187 -2.67 13.27 -9.06
N ILE A 188 -3.64 13.11 -8.15
CA ILE A 188 -3.36 12.53 -6.83
C ILE A 188 -3.29 11.02 -7.00
N PHE A 189 -2.12 10.44 -6.73
CA PHE A 189 -1.81 9.04 -6.94
C PHE A 189 -1.94 8.28 -5.62
N ASN A 190 -3.03 7.55 -5.46
CA ASN A 190 -3.35 6.79 -4.26
C ASN A 190 -2.78 5.37 -4.42
N HIS A 191 -1.65 5.08 -3.77
CA HIS A 191 -1.05 3.75 -3.85
C HIS A 191 -1.85 2.69 -3.06
N GLY A 192 -1.71 1.43 -3.49
CA GLY A 192 -2.23 0.27 -2.77
C GLY A 192 -1.50 -0.02 -1.46
N TYR A 193 -1.96 -1.03 -0.72
CA TYR A 193 -1.36 -1.40 0.55
C TYR A 193 0.07 -1.91 0.35
N ILE A 194 1.01 -1.34 1.10
CA ILE A 194 2.39 -1.82 1.25
C ILE A 194 2.65 -1.81 2.75
N PRO A 195 3.23 -2.86 3.36
CA PRO A 195 3.49 -2.84 4.79
C PRO A 195 4.34 -1.60 5.18
N PRO A 196 3.91 -0.83 6.20
CA PRO A 196 4.59 0.42 6.57
C PRO A 196 6.10 0.29 6.76
N ALA A 197 6.53 -0.81 7.39
CA ALA A 197 7.95 -1.09 7.65
C ALA A 197 8.82 -1.16 6.38
N VAL A 198 8.24 -1.57 5.25
CA VAL A 198 8.95 -1.72 3.96
C VAL A 198 8.54 -0.66 2.94
N TYR A 199 7.60 0.22 3.27
CA TYR A 199 7.22 1.30 2.38
C TYR A 199 8.37 2.31 2.23
N ARG A 200 8.64 2.75 1.00
CA ARG A 200 9.58 3.81 0.67
C ARG A 200 8.97 4.73 -0.40
N THR A 201 9.06 6.03 -0.20
CA THR A 201 8.45 7.07 -1.04
C THR A 201 8.92 7.04 -2.49
N THR A 202 10.12 6.53 -2.77
CA THR A 202 10.73 6.51 -4.11
C THR A 202 10.67 5.14 -4.79
N GLU A 203 10.14 4.12 -4.11
CA GLU A 203 10.05 2.75 -4.61
C GLU A 203 8.61 2.36 -4.95
N ARG A 204 8.46 1.28 -5.72
CA ARG A 204 7.19 0.74 -6.24
C ARG A 204 6.40 1.77 -7.08
N TYR A 205 5.54 1.30 -7.98
CA TYR A 205 4.79 2.16 -8.90
C TYR A 205 5.64 3.13 -9.77
N VAL A 206 6.95 2.93 -9.91
CA VAL A 206 7.83 3.84 -10.65
C VAL A 206 7.34 4.04 -12.09
N ALA A 207 7.01 2.94 -12.79
CA ALA A 207 6.49 2.99 -14.16
C ALA A 207 5.11 3.68 -14.28
N TYR A 208 4.31 3.64 -13.21
CA TYR A 208 2.97 4.23 -13.20
C TYR A 208 3.07 5.75 -13.04
N VAL A 209 3.89 6.20 -12.08
CA VAL A 209 4.19 7.62 -11.88
C VAL A 209 4.84 8.19 -13.14
N ASP A 210 5.81 7.49 -13.72
CA ASP A 210 6.48 7.89 -14.96
C ASP A 210 5.49 8.02 -16.13
N GLY A 211 4.57 7.07 -16.29
CA GLY A 211 3.59 7.08 -17.37
C GLY A 211 2.59 8.24 -17.32
N PHE A 212 2.37 8.86 -16.15
CA PHE A 212 1.60 10.11 -16.05
C PHE A 212 2.49 11.35 -16.11
N ALA A 213 3.60 11.37 -15.35
CA ALA A 213 4.49 12.52 -15.27
C ALA A 213 5.08 12.89 -16.64
N SER A 214 5.48 11.88 -17.42
CA SER A 214 6.02 12.09 -18.76
C SER A 214 5.01 12.62 -19.78
N GLN A 215 3.71 12.56 -19.45
CA GLN A 215 2.61 13.03 -20.28
C GLN A 215 2.12 14.42 -19.86
N GLY A 216 2.91 15.19 -19.11
CA GLY A 216 2.56 16.56 -18.74
C GLY A 216 1.55 16.66 -17.60
N TYR A 217 1.57 15.71 -16.66
CA TYR A 217 0.83 15.79 -15.41
C TYR A 217 1.78 16.03 -14.24
N VAL A 218 1.38 16.91 -13.32
CA VAL A 218 1.92 16.89 -11.97
C VAL A 218 1.38 15.63 -11.28
N VAL A 219 2.27 14.76 -10.79
CA VAL A 219 1.86 13.57 -10.04
C VAL A 219 2.23 13.79 -8.59
N PHE A 220 1.23 13.75 -7.72
CA PHE A 220 1.41 13.84 -6.27
C PHE A 220 0.99 12.52 -5.65
N ARG A 221 1.96 11.76 -5.12
CA ARG A 221 1.73 10.45 -4.49
C ARG A 221 1.96 10.57 -2.98
N PRO A 222 0.90 10.76 -2.16
CA PRO A 222 1.02 10.73 -0.71
C PRO A 222 1.49 9.36 -0.22
N ASP A 223 2.27 9.35 0.85
CA ASP A 223 2.71 8.11 1.51
C ASP A 223 1.61 7.53 2.44
N TYR A 224 0.67 8.37 2.88
CA TYR A 224 -0.24 8.17 4.01
C TYR A 224 0.45 8.20 5.38
N ARG A 225 -0.28 8.60 6.43
CA ARG A 225 0.23 8.56 7.79
C ARG A 225 0.75 7.19 8.19
N GLY A 226 1.85 7.19 8.95
CA GLY A 226 2.57 5.99 9.39
C GLY A 226 3.34 5.23 8.31
N HIS A 227 3.44 5.73 7.08
CA HIS A 227 4.27 5.15 6.01
C HIS A 227 5.46 6.04 5.66
N GLY A 228 6.59 5.43 5.33
CA GLY A 228 7.80 6.15 4.93
C GLY A 228 8.26 7.06 6.06
N PHE A 229 8.39 8.35 5.78
CA PHE A 229 8.74 9.37 6.77
C PHE A 229 7.52 10.08 7.38
N SER A 230 6.30 9.68 6.99
CA SER A 230 5.07 10.30 7.49
C SER A 230 4.82 9.97 8.96
N GLU A 231 4.47 11.00 9.73
CA GLU A 231 4.07 10.88 11.12
C GLU A 231 2.73 10.12 11.27
N GLY A 232 2.38 9.75 12.50
CA GLY A 232 1.13 9.07 12.84
C GLY A 232 1.18 7.55 12.67
N ASP A 233 0.03 6.91 12.89
CA ASP A 233 -0.09 5.45 12.90
C ASP A 233 -0.77 4.90 11.65
N ALA A 234 -0.18 3.84 11.08
CA ALA A 234 -0.72 3.13 9.94
C ALA A 234 -1.87 2.18 10.36
N ARG A 235 -3.06 2.74 10.60
CA ARG A 235 -4.24 1.98 11.06
C ARG A 235 -5.00 1.27 9.94
N GLY A 236 -4.74 1.65 8.69
CA GLY A 236 -5.36 1.07 7.49
C GLY A 236 -6.59 1.83 7.00
N ALA A 237 -6.98 1.59 5.74
CA ALA A 237 -7.98 2.41 5.04
C ALA A 237 -9.45 2.06 5.35
N TYR A 238 -9.75 0.84 5.81
CA TYR A 238 -11.13 0.33 5.84
C TYR A 238 -11.83 0.50 7.20
N GLY A 239 -11.08 0.69 8.27
CA GLY A 239 -11.61 0.87 9.62
C GLY A 239 -11.40 2.28 10.19
N TYR A 240 -10.68 3.13 9.46
CA TYR A 240 -10.29 4.47 9.88
C TYR A 240 -10.35 5.44 8.68
N PRO A 241 -10.76 6.70 8.88
CA PRO A 241 -10.86 7.67 7.79
C PRO A 241 -9.50 8.27 7.38
N ASP A 242 -8.50 8.07 8.21
CA ASP A 242 -7.15 8.64 8.18
C ASP A 242 -6.54 8.82 6.79
N TYR A 243 -6.43 7.75 6.00
CA TYR A 243 -5.77 7.83 4.70
C TYR A 243 -6.59 8.64 3.69
N THR A 244 -7.93 8.61 3.79
CA THR A 244 -8.79 9.47 2.98
C THR A 244 -8.66 10.92 3.40
N VAL A 245 -8.57 11.20 4.71
CA VAL A 245 -8.31 12.56 5.23
C VAL A 245 -6.95 13.08 4.76
N ASP A 246 -5.91 12.25 4.78
CA ASP A 246 -4.59 12.59 4.27
C ASP A 246 -4.62 12.93 2.78
N VAL A 247 -5.40 12.18 1.99
CA VAL A 247 -5.57 12.42 0.54
C VAL A 247 -6.39 13.68 0.26
N LEU A 248 -7.42 13.97 1.05
CA LEU A 248 -8.22 15.20 0.89
C LEU A 248 -7.41 16.44 1.29
N ASN A 249 -6.56 16.35 2.31
CA ASN A 249 -5.59 17.41 2.62
C ASN A 249 -4.48 17.51 1.55
N ALA A 250 -4.05 16.40 0.95
CA ALA A 250 -3.13 16.42 -0.20
C ALA A 250 -3.75 17.16 -1.39
N LEU A 251 -5.00 16.84 -1.75
CA LEU A 251 -5.76 17.53 -2.79
C LEU A 251 -5.79 19.05 -2.53
N ALA A 252 -6.17 19.45 -1.31
CA ALA A 252 -6.20 20.87 -0.93
C ALA A 252 -4.81 21.54 -0.97
N SER A 253 -3.75 20.82 -0.64
CA SER A 253 -2.37 21.33 -0.66
C SER A 253 -1.83 21.47 -2.09
N VAL A 254 -2.09 20.48 -2.95
CA VAL A 254 -1.68 20.47 -4.36
C VAL A 254 -2.30 21.63 -5.13
N LYS A 255 -3.55 21.99 -4.84
CA LYS A 255 -4.22 23.17 -5.42
C LYS A 255 -3.54 24.51 -5.11
N ARG A 256 -2.61 24.53 -4.16
CA ARG A 256 -1.85 25.73 -3.77
C ARG A 256 -0.50 25.83 -4.47
N LEU A 257 -0.07 24.79 -5.18
CA LEU A 257 1.17 24.82 -5.96
C LEU A 257 1.02 25.78 -7.15
N PRO A 258 1.95 26.72 -7.36
CA PRO A 258 1.89 27.64 -8.49
C PRO A 258 2.01 26.91 -9.85
N GLU A 259 2.58 25.70 -9.87
CA GLU A 259 2.73 24.88 -11.06
C GLU A 259 1.43 24.15 -11.45
N VAL A 260 0.41 24.10 -10.59
CA VAL A 260 -0.80 23.28 -10.77
C VAL A 260 -2.01 24.14 -11.10
N ASP A 261 -2.82 23.70 -12.07
CA ASP A 261 -4.16 24.22 -12.28
C ASP A 261 -5.13 23.58 -11.27
N PRO A 262 -5.65 24.33 -10.27
CA PRO A 262 -6.50 23.78 -9.23
C PRO A 262 -7.86 23.29 -9.76
N GLY A 263 -8.24 23.67 -10.98
CA GLY A 263 -9.45 23.20 -11.64
C GLY A 263 -9.28 21.89 -12.43
N ARG A 264 -8.05 21.38 -12.56
CA ARG A 264 -7.71 20.22 -13.40
C ARG A 264 -6.99 19.14 -12.59
N ILE A 265 -7.70 18.55 -11.64
CA ILE A 265 -7.16 17.50 -10.76
C ILE A 265 -7.99 16.21 -10.89
N GLY A 266 -7.32 15.13 -11.27
CA GLY A 266 -7.84 13.76 -11.23
C GLY A 266 -7.28 12.96 -10.07
N MET A 267 -7.83 11.77 -9.85
CA MET A 267 -7.28 10.79 -8.89
C MET A 267 -7.08 9.44 -9.55
N TRP A 268 -5.92 8.85 -9.32
CA TRP A 268 -5.63 7.47 -9.71
C TRP A 268 -5.46 6.62 -8.46
N GLY A 269 -5.99 5.40 -8.44
CA GLY A 269 -5.83 4.50 -7.30
C GLY A 269 -5.70 3.03 -7.69
N HIS A 270 -4.81 2.30 -7.00
CA HIS A 270 -4.67 0.84 -7.17
C HIS A 270 -4.99 0.08 -5.90
N SER A 271 -5.77 -1.00 -5.98
CA SER A 271 -6.08 -1.88 -4.85
C SER A 271 -6.73 -1.10 -3.69
N MET A 272 -6.10 -1.05 -2.50
CA MET A 272 -6.50 -0.15 -1.40
C MET A 272 -6.59 1.32 -1.83
N GLY A 273 -5.71 1.78 -2.72
CA GLY A 273 -5.79 3.12 -3.29
C GLY A 273 -7.05 3.36 -4.11
N GLY A 274 -7.62 2.31 -4.74
CA GLY A 274 -8.92 2.39 -5.41
C GLY A 274 -10.08 2.65 -4.44
N TYR A 275 -10.04 2.03 -3.25
CA TYR A 275 -10.99 2.34 -2.16
C TYR A 275 -10.90 3.82 -1.78
N ILE A 276 -9.67 4.32 -1.58
CA ILE A 276 -9.43 5.71 -1.16
C ILE A 276 -9.88 6.68 -2.26
N THR A 277 -9.59 6.39 -3.53
CA THR A 277 -10.02 7.19 -4.69
C THR A 277 -11.55 7.29 -4.77
N LEU A 278 -12.26 6.15 -4.77
CA LEU A 278 -13.72 6.17 -4.85
C LEU A 278 -14.35 6.93 -3.67
N ARG A 279 -13.82 6.70 -2.47
CA ARG A 279 -14.28 7.36 -1.24
C ARG A 279 -14.03 8.88 -1.28
N ALA A 280 -12.87 9.31 -1.78
CA ALA A 280 -12.57 10.73 -1.97
C ALA A 280 -13.49 11.37 -3.01
N MET A 281 -13.81 10.68 -4.11
CA MET A 281 -14.68 11.19 -5.18
C MET A 281 -16.15 11.35 -4.76
N VAL A 282 -16.66 10.52 -3.84
CA VAL A 282 -18.00 10.75 -3.24
C VAL A 282 -17.95 11.77 -2.10
N THR A 283 -16.77 12.18 -1.65
CA THR A 283 -16.59 13.17 -0.56
C THR A 283 -16.37 14.58 -1.12
N SER A 284 -15.56 14.73 -2.17
CA SER A 284 -15.16 16.02 -2.74
C SER A 284 -15.53 16.13 -4.21
N LYS A 285 -16.30 17.18 -4.55
CA LYS A 285 -16.68 17.52 -5.94
C LYS A 285 -15.55 18.16 -6.75
N GLU A 286 -14.38 18.36 -6.14
CA GLU A 286 -13.24 19.00 -6.79
C GLU A 286 -12.42 18.03 -7.65
N ILE A 287 -12.67 16.72 -7.53
CA ILE A 287 -11.99 15.67 -8.29
C ILE A 287 -12.72 15.47 -9.63
N LYS A 288 -12.03 15.77 -10.73
CA LYS A 288 -12.64 15.81 -12.06
C LYS A 288 -12.86 14.44 -12.69
N ALA A 289 -12.00 13.48 -12.38
CA ALA A 289 -12.07 12.13 -12.91
C ALA A 289 -11.32 11.14 -12.01
N GLY A 290 -11.76 9.88 -12.00
CA GLY A 290 -11.14 8.79 -11.27
C GLY A 290 -10.67 7.66 -12.17
N VAL A 291 -9.45 7.17 -11.95
CA VAL A 291 -8.98 5.92 -12.55
C VAL A 291 -8.68 4.92 -11.45
N ILE A 292 -9.28 3.74 -11.51
CA ILE A 292 -9.19 2.71 -10.47
C ILE A 292 -8.68 1.41 -11.07
N TRP A 293 -7.51 0.95 -10.62
CA TRP A 293 -6.92 -0.32 -11.01
C TRP A 293 -7.11 -1.34 -9.89
N ALA A 294 -7.67 -2.50 -10.22
CA ALA A 294 -7.89 -3.63 -9.31
C ALA A 294 -8.42 -3.22 -7.93
N GLY A 295 -9.35 -2.26 -7.89
CA GLY A 295 -9.69 -1.52 -6.68
C GLY A 295 -10.53 -2.31 -5.68
N VAL A 296 -10.31 -2.07 -4.39
CA VAL A 296 -11.19 -2.59 -3.32
C VAL A 296 -12.45 -1.73 -3.23
N VAL A 297 -13.31 -1.84 -4.23
CA VAL A 297 -14.45 -0.92 -4.48
C VAL A 297 -15.83 -1.56 -4.30
N ALA A 298 -15.95 -2.45 -3.32
CA ALA A 298 -17.22 -3.08 -2.98
C ALA A 298 -17.83 -2.48 -1.71
N SER A 299 -19.14 -2.70 -1.56
CA SER A 299 -19.86 -2.37 -0.33
C SER A 299 -19.25 -3.09 0.87
N TYR A 300 -19.33 -2.52 2.07
CA TYR A 300 -18.84 -3.19 3.28
C TYR A 300 -19.43 -4.59 3.50
N PRO A 301 -20.75 -4.84 3.29
CA PRO A 301 -21.31 -6.19 3.31
C PRO A 301 -20.59 -7.17 2.36
N ASP A 302 -20.27 -6.74 1.14
CA ASP A 302 -19.55 -7.57 0.16
C ASP A 302 -18.06 -7.73 0.53
N LEU A 303 -17.43 -6.69 1.08
CA LEU A 303 -16.07 -6.79 1.62
C LEU A 303 -15.99 -7.80 2.79
N ILE A 304 -17.05 -7.91 3.59
CA ILE A 304 -17.12 -8.86 4.71
C ILE A 304 -17.40 -10.28 4.20
N SER A 305 -18.37 -10.45 3.31
CA SER A 305 -18.88 -11.77 2.90
C SER A 305 -18.16 -12.39 1.69
N ARG A 306 -17.74 -11.59 0.71
CA ARG A 306 -17.21 -12.06 -0.58
C ARG A 306 -15.70 -11.90 -0.72
N TRP A 307 -15.07 -11.03 0.07
CA TRP A 307 -13.61 -10.92 0.06
C TRP A 307 -12.96 -11.99 0.96
N ASN A 308 -12.99 -13.24 0.50
CA ASN A 308 -12.50 -14.39 1.26
C ASN A 308 -10.97 -14.43 1.30
N ARG A 309 -10.40 -14.02 2.44
CA ARG A 309 -8.95 -13.92 2.69
C ARG A 309 -8.20 -15.26 2.71
N ARG A 310 -8.88 -16.41 2.59
CA ARG A 310 -8.24 -17.73 2.65
C ARG A 310 -7.38 -18.06 1.43
N ALA A 311 -7.53 -17.36 0.31
CA ALA A 311 -6.77 -17.62 -0.92
C ALA A 311 -5.55 -16.70 -1.13
N SER A 312 -5.63 -15.40 -0.80
CA SER A 312 -4.59 -14.43 -1.20
C SER A 312 -4.49 -13.19 -0.30
N VAL A 313 -4.27 -13.36 1.01
CA VAL A 313 -3.74 -12.25 1.82
C VAL A 313 -2.28 -12.51 2.11
N PRO A 314 -1.35 -11.72 1.55
CA PRO A 314 0.07 -11.73 1.92
C PRO A 314 0.21 -11.79 3.44
N THR A 315 1.02 -12.71 3.97
CA THR A 315 1.14 -12.97 5.43
C THR A 315 1.71 -11.79 6.22
N ASP A 316 2.17 -10.76 5.53
CA ASP A 316 2.83 -9.54 6.02
C ASP A 316 1.86 -8.41 6.42
N ILE A 317 0.56 -8.47 6.08
CA ILE A 317 -0.40 -7.45 6.55
C ILE A 317 -0.58 -7.58 8.09
N PRO A 318 -0.27 -6.55 8.90
CA PRO A 318 -0.40 -6.59 10.36
C PRO A 318 -1.81 -6.92 10.85
N ARG A 319 -1.90 -7.55 12.02
CA ARG A 319 -3.19 -8.00 12.59
C ARG A 319 -4.18 -6.85 12.82
N ASN A 320 -3.72 -5.67 13.22
CA ASN A 320 -4.57 -4.49 13.40
C ASN A 320 -5.22 -4.05 12.08
N VAL A 321 -4.45 -3.98 10.98
CA VAL A 321 -4.96 -3.68 9.63
C VAL A 321 -5.96 -4.75 9.14
N ARG A 322 -5.85 -5.98 9.64
CA ARG A 322 -6.79 -7.06 9.32
C ARG A 322 -8.07 -7.05 10.15
N ARG A 323 -8.05 -6.46 11.35
CA ARG A 323 -9.11 -6.57 12.37
C ARG A 323 -10.28 -5.62 12.18
N TRP A 324 -10.22 -4.69 11.24
CA TRP A 324 -11.31 -3.74 10.97
C TRP A 324 -12.69 -4.41 10.87
N ARG A 325 -12.79 -5.60 10.24
CA ARG A 325 -14.07 -6.33 10.13
C ARG A 325 -14.64 -6.67 11.50
N THR A 326 -13.86 -7.38 12.31
CA THR A 326 -14.27 -7.80 13.65
C THR A 326 -14.49 -6.60 14.55
N GLN A 327 -13.60 -5.60 14.50
CA GLN A 327 -13.74 -4.37 15.30
C GLN A 327 -15.03 -3.62 14.98
N LEU A 328 -15.34 -3.39 13.70
CA LEU A 328 -16.55 -2.67 13.32
C LEU A 328 -17.81 -3.51 13.57
N ILE A 329 -17.76 -4.84 13.41
CA ILE A 329 -18.90 -5.71 13.76
C ILE A 329 -19.14 -5.73 15.27
N ASP A 330 -18.09 -5.87 16.08
CA ASP A 330 -18.19 -5.91 17.54
C ASP A 330 -18.76 -4.58 18.09
N GLU A 331 -18.40 -3.45 17.47
CA GLU A 331 -18.83 -2.11 17.89
C GLU A 331 -20.21 -1.71 17.34
N TYR A 332 -20.48 -1.96 16.04
CA TYR A 332 -21.66 -1.42 15.34
C TYR A 332 -22.68 -2.48 14.91
N GLY A 333 -22.42 -3.76 15.15
CA GLY A 333 -23.26 -4.88 14.72
C GLY A 333 -22.95 -5.38 13.30
N ALA A 334 -23.44 -6.57 12.98
CA ALA A 334 -23.29 -7.14 11.64
C ALA A 334 -24.04 -6.33 10.56
N PRO A 335 -23.66 -6.44 9.27
CA PRO A 335 -24.37 -5.81 8.15
C PRO A 335 -25.89 -5.95 8.17
N GLU A 336 -26.39 -7.12 8.57
CA GLU A 336 -27.81 -7.43 8.64
C GLU A 336 -28.51 -6.78 9.85
N GLU A 337 -27.75 -6.48 10.91
CA GLU A 337 -28.25 -5.90 12.16
C GLU A 337 -28.25 -4.37 12.12
N ASN A 338 -27.28 -3.75 11.44
CA ASN A 338 -27.15 -2.30 11.34
C ASN A 338 -26.87 -1.82 9.89
N PRO A 339 -27.79 -2.08 8.94
CA PRO A 339 -27.57 -1.75 7.53
C PRO A 339 -27.36 -0.24 7.28
N THR A 340 -27.94 0.62 8.11
CA THR A 340 -27.79 2.08 8.01
C THR A 340 -26.35 2.52 8.27
N PHE A 341 -25.70 2.02 9.32
CA PHE A 341 -24.29 2.33 9.59
C PHE A 341 -23.39 1.87 8.43
N TRP A 342 -23.53 0.62 7.99
CA TRP A 342 -22.67 0.08 6.93
C TRP A 342 -22.87 0.81 5.59
N ALA A 343 -24.08 1.27 5.29
CA ALA A 343 -24.34 2.13 4.15
C ALA A 343 -23.66 3.51 4.31
N SER A 344 -23.73 4.12 5.50
CA SER A 344 -23.17 5.46 5.76
C SER A 344 -21.65 5.56 5.58
N ILE A 345 -20.94 4.45 5.76
CA ILE A 345 -19.47 4.39 5.60
C ILE A 345 -19.06 3.85 4.21
N SER A 346 -20.00 3.34 3.40
CA SER A 346 -19.73 2.69 2.12
C SER A 346 -19.83 3.69 0.97
N ALA A 347 -18.74 3.91 0.22
CA ALA A 347 -18.77 4.82 -0.93
C ALA A 347 -19.79 4.40 -2.01
N ASN A 348 -20.05 3.08 -2.14
CA ASN A 348 -21.06 2.53 -3.05
C ASN A 348 -22.49 3.03 -2.76
N SER A 349 -22.77 3.52 -1.55
CA SER A 349 -24.07 4.08 -1.17
C SER A 349 -24.22 5.57 -1.56
N TYR A 350 -23.16 6.20 -2.08
CA TYR A 350 -23.11 7.62 -2.41
C TYR A 350 -22.77 7.87 -3.88
N LEU A 351 -22.99 6.89 -4.76
CA LEU A 351 -22.59 6.99 -6.18
C LEU A 351 -23.40 8.01 -6.98
N GLU A 352 -24.61 8.37 -6.54
CA GLU A 352 -25.37 9.50 -7.10
C GLU A 352 -24.62 10.83 -6.93
N ASP A 353 -23.71 10.89 -5.95
CA ASP A 353 -22.88 12.05 -5.65
C ASP A 353 -21.45 11.92 -6.18
N LEU A 354 -21.17 11.02 -7.11
CA LEU A 354 -19.83 10.91 -7.67
C LEU A 354 -19.40 12.22 -8.36
N ALA A 355 -18.18 12.68 -8.08
CA ALA A 355 -17.70 13.99 -8.57
C ALA A 355 -17.48 14.08 -10.09
N GLY A 356 -17.25 12.94 -10.74
CA GLY A 356 -16.93 12.85 -12.16
C GLY A 356 -16.85 11.40 -12.63
N PRO A 357 -16.51 11.17 -13.91
CA PRO A 357 -16.48 9.84 -14.50
C PRO A 357 -15.37 8.97 -13.90
N VAL A 358 -15.57 7.64 -13.96
CA VAL A 358 -14.62 6.65 -13.46
C VAL A 358 -14.22 5.62 -14.52
N GLN A 359 -12.93 5.47 -14.76
CA GLN A 359 -12.38 4.37 -15.55
C GLN A 359 -11.84 3.27 -14.62
N ILE A 360 -12.25 2.03 -14.86
CA ILE A 360 -11.89 0.87 -14.04
C ILE A 360 -11.05 -0.09 -14.89
N HIS A 361 -9.97 -0.61 -14.31
CA HIS A 361 -9.11 -1.62 -14.92
C HIS A 361 -8.97 -2.83 -14.01
N HIS A 362 -9.11 -4.05 -14.53
CA HIS A 362 -9.00 -5.26 -13.70
C HIS A 362 -8.51 -6.49 -14.48
N GLY A 363 -7.51 -7.20 -13.95
CA GLY A 363 -7.07 -8.49 -14.48
C GLY A 363 -8.05 -9.61 -14.15
N THR A 364 -8.40 -10.47 -15.13
CA THR A 364 -9.39 -11.54 -14.88
C THR A 364 -8.84 -12.69 -14.04
N ALA A 365 -7.52 -12.77 -13.84
CA ALA A 365 -6.86 -13.73 -12.96
C ALA A 365 -6.37 -13.08 -11.65
N ASP A 366 -6.85 -11.87 -11.33
CA ASP A 366 -6.59 -11.24 -10.04
C ASP A 366 -7.12 -12.12 -8.89
N SER A 367 -6.20 -12.66 -8.09
CA SER A 367 -6.52 -13.47 -6.92
C SER A 367 -6.62 -12.65 -5.63
N THR A 368 -6.19 -11.37 -5.65
CA THR A 368 -6.15 -10.49 -4.49
C THR A 368 -7.47 -9.76 -4.29
N VAL A 369 -8.00 -9.17 -5.37
CA VAL A 369 -9.28 -8.46 -5.36
C VAL A 369 -10.20 -9.08 -6.40
N PRO A 370 -11.39 -9.58 -6.01
CA PRO A 370 -12.31 -10.19 -6.96
C PRO A 370 -12.71 -9.21 -8.07
N LEU A 371 -12.64 -9.67 -9.33
CA LEU A 371 -13.16 -8.94 -10.49
C LEU A 371 -14.62 -8.49 -10.30
N GLU A 372 -15.39 -9.29 -9.55
CA GLU A 372 -16.78 -9.01 -9.19
C GLU A 372 -16.97 -7.62 -8.56
N PHE A 373 -15.96 -7.11 -7.83
CA PHE A 373 -16.04 -5.77 -7.22
C PHE A 373 -16.06 -4.67 -8.27
N SER A 374 -15.26 -4.82 -9.33
CA SER A 374 -15.22 -3.87 -10.44
C SER A 374 -16.44 -3.96 -11.34
N THR A 375 -16.93 -5.17 -11.63
CA THR A 375 -18.17 -5.33 -12.42
C THR A 375 -19.39 -4.81 -11.66
N THR A 376 -19.45 -5.05 -10.35
CA THR A 376 -20.55 -4.53 -9.51
C THR A 376 -20.49 -3.01 -9.40
N LEU A 377 -19.31 -2.41 -9.24
CA LEU A 377 -19.18 -0.97 -9.21
C LEU A 377 -19.65 -0.33 -10.53
N LEU A 378 -19.29 -0.91 -11.68
CA LEU A 378 -19.74 -0.42 -12.99
C LEU A 378 -21.27 -0.35 -13.07
N ASP A 379 -21.94 -1.45 -12.71
CA ASP A 379 -23.40 -1.53 -12.71
C ASP A 379 -24.03 -0.52 -11.71
N GLN A 380 -23.43 -0.38 -10.53
CA GLN A 380 -23.90 0.56 -9.51
C GLN A 380 -23.76 2.02 -9.95
N ILE A 381 -22.64 2.40 -10.58
CA ILE A 381 -22.44 3.75 -11.12
C ILE A 381 -23.46 4.03 -12.23
N ALA A 382 -23.67 3.07 -13.15
CA ALA A 382 -24.66 3.20 -14.21
C ALA A 382 -26.09 3.37 -13.64
N ASN A 383 -26.45 2.60 -12.63
CA ASN A 383 -27.75 2.71 -11.95
C ASN A 383 -27.94 4.04 -11.21
N ALA A 384 -26.85 4.67 -10.77
CA ALA A 384 -26.83 6.01 -10.19
C ALA A 384 -26.80 7.13 -11.25
N ASN A 385 -26.91 6.81 -12.54
CA ASN A 385 -26.77 7.72 -13.68
C ASN A 385 -25.38 8.38 -13.79
N GLY A 386 -24.35 7.77 -13.18
CA GLY A 386 -22.97 8.18 -13.34
C GLY A 386 -22.32 7.59 -14.60
N GLU A 387 -21.17 8.15 -14.98
CA GLU A 387 -20.39 7.70 -16.12
C GLU A 387 -19.21 6.83 -15.65
N ALA A 388 -19.14 5.60 -16.15
CA ALA A 388 -18.01 4.72 -15.92
C ALA A 388 -17.75 3.78 -17.08
N GLU A 389 -16.49 3.36 -17.22
CA GLU A 389 -16.06 2.34 -18.17
C GLU A 389 -15.16 1.31 -17.47
N LEU A 390 -15.24 0.05 -17.90
CA LEU A 390 -14.46 -1.06 -17.35
C LEU A 390 -13.66 -1.75 -18.46
N TYR A 391 -12.35 -1.85 -18.25
CA TYR A 391 -11.44 -2.65 -19.06
C TYR A 391 -10.97 -3.87 -18.28
N THR A 392 -11.23 -5.06 -18.82
CA THR A 392 -10.75 -6.32 -18.25
C THR A 392 -9.59 -6.88 -19.07
N TYR A 393 -8.58 -7.41 -18.38
CA TYR A 393 -7.37 -7.95 -18.99
C TYR A 393 -7.33 -9.47 -18.82
N ALA A 394 -7.56 -10.19 -19.92
CA ALA A 394 -7.75 -11.64 -19.90
C ALA A 394 -6.49 -12.37 -19.41
N GLY A 395 -6.64 -13.16 -18.35
CA GLY A 395 -5.56 -13.93 -17.73
C GLY A 395 -4.56 -13.10 -16.91
N ASP A 396 -4.77 -11.79 -16.81
CA ASP A 396 -3.83 -10.90 -16.14
C ASP A 396 -4.04 -10.83 -14.62
N ASP A 397 -2.99 -10.44 -13.92
CA ASP A 397 -2.92 -10.46 -12.46
C ASP A 397 -3.42 -9.17 -11.80
N HIS A 398 -3.23 -9.07 -10.48
CA HIS A 398 -3.62 -7.90 -9.68
C HIS A 398 -2.96 -6.59 -10.15
N ASN A 399 -1.73 -6.66 -10.68
CA ASN A 399 -0.99 -5.49 -11.14
C ASN A 399 -1.23 -5.16 -12.61
N ILE A 400 -1.99 -6.02 -13.32
CA ILE A 400 -2.21 -5.94 -14.76
C ILE A 400 -0.85 -6.00 -15.48
N SER A 401 0.00 -6.94 -15.08
CA SER A 401 1.38 -7.04 -15.52
C SER A 401 1.52 -7.17 -17.04
N GLN A 402 0.66 -7.96 -17.69
CA GLN A 402 0.72 -8.19 -19.14
C GLN A 402 0.08 -7.05 -19.94
N GLY A 403 -1.04 -6.52 -19.44
CA GLY A 403 -1.81 -5.43 -20.02
C GLY A 403 -1.33 -4.04 -19.62
N PHE A 404 -0.24 -3.92 -18.85
CA PHE A 404 0.20 -2.69 -18.19
C PHE A 404 0.27 -1.49 -19.17
N SER A 405 0.96 -1.66 -20.30
CA SER A 405 1.14 -0.59 -21.28
C SER A 405 -0.18 -0.11 -21.88
N GLU A 406 -1.10 -1.04 -22.15
CA GLU A 406 -2.43 -0.72 -22.67
C GLU A 406 -3.31 -0.05 -21.60
N ALA A 407 -3.26 -0.53 -20.36
CA ALA A 407 -3.93 0.08 -19.24
C ALA A 407 -3.43 1.51 -18.97
N MET A 408 -2.11 1.74 -18.95
CA MET A 408 -1.54 3.06 -18.80
C MET A 408 -1.95 4.01 -19.94
N ALA A 409 -1.91 3.55 -21.19
CA ALA A 409 -2.32 4.36 -22.34
C ALA A 409 -3.79 4.81 -22.23
N ARG A 410 -4.68 3.88 -21.83
CA ARG A 410 -6.10 4.19 -21.58
C ARG A 410 -6.30 5.16 -20.41
N SER A 411 -5.54 5.00 -19.33
CA SER A 411 -5.58 5.89 -18.17
C SER A 411 -5.12 7.30 -18.50
N VAL A 412 -4.07 7.45 -19.30
CA VAL A 412 -3.62 8.74 -19.82
C VAL A 412 -4.69 9.36 -20.72
N GLN A 413 -5.25 8.59 -21.66
CA GLN A 413 -6.30 9.08 -22.57
C GLN A 413 -7.55 9.55 -21.81
N PHE A 414 -7.93 8.83 -20.75
CA PHE A 414 -9.07 9.18 -19.91
C PHE A 414 -8.83 10.50 -19.16
N PHE A 415 -7.69 10.63 -18.48
CA PHE A 415 -7.35 11.91 -17.86
C PHE A 415 -7.16 13.03 -18.87
N ASP A 416 -6.67 12.74 -20.08
CA ASP A 416 -6.56 13.74 -21.13
C ASP A 416 -7.92 14.30 -21.49
N THR A 417 -8.94 13.44 -21.53
CA THR A 417 -10.32 13.80 -21.86
C THR A 417 -11.00 14.59 -20.74
N TYR A 418 -10.92 14.10 -19.49
CA TYR A 418 -11.71 14.62 -18.38
C TYR A 418 -10.95 15.53 -17.40
N VAL A 419 -9.63 15.71 -17.56
CA VAL A 419 -8.80 16.54 -16.68
C VAL A 419 -7.97 17.54 -17.47
N LYS A 420 -7.15 17.10 -18.43
CA LYS A 420 -6.21 18.00 -19.14
C LYS A 420 -6.90 18.89 -20.16
N ASN A 421 -7.78 18.32 -20.99
CA ASN A 421 -8.39 19.00 -22.14
C ASN A 421 -9.80 19.54 -21.86
N THR A 422 -10.23 19.58 -20.60
CA THR A 422 -11.52 20.18 -20.27
C THR A 422 -11.47 21.68 -20.59
N ALA A 423 -12.44 22.15 -21.38
CA ALA A 423 -12.66 23.57 -21.56
C ALA A 423 -12.84 24.20 -20.17
N LYS A 424 -12.28 25.40 -19.95
CA LYS A 424 -12.69 26.17 -18.79
C LYS A 424 -14.16 26.48 -18.98
N ASP A 425 -15.00 26.12 -18.02
CA ASP A 425 -16.26 26.83 -17.85
C ASP A 425 -15.86 28.30 -17.67
N GLU A 426 -16.12 29.13 -18.68
CA GLU A 426 -15.94 30.58 -18.54
C GLU A 426 -16.89 31.04 -17.41
N PRO A 427 -16.39 31.86 -16.48
CA PRO A 427 -17.19 32.31 -15.33
C PRO A 427 -18.41 33.13 -15.71
#